data_AF-A0A846N1H0-F1
#
_entry.id   AF-A0A846N1H0-F1
#
_cell.length_a   1.000
_cell.length_b   1.000
_cell.length_c   1.000
_cell.angle_alpha   90.00
_cell.angle_beta   90.00
_cell.angle_gamma   90.00
#
_symmetry.space_group_name_H-M   'P 1'
#
loop_
_entity.id
_entity.type
_entity.pdbx_description
1 polymer ?
#
loop_
_entity_poly.entity_id
_entity_poly.type
_entity_poly.pdbx_seq_one_letter_code
_entity_poly.pdbx_strand_id
1 'polypeptide(L)'
;MTENGETADIKVSHSTGSKALDEEAISCASKWRYRPAMQNGKPVAMRWSASAQWFLGDATSMPDTVPAKPAGPQTCSRPSDIPITPGTKTALALEIEEDGHVSMVYLEKSSGNSALDALAGKCAKTWHFQPATKDGAPTFSTLHVALPWG
;
A
#
# COMPACT_ATOMS: atom_id res chain seq x y z
N MET A 1 11.26 3.09 -4.74
CA MET A 1 11.70 3.61 -6.05
C MET A 1 12.63 4.79 -5.85
N THR A 2 13.63 4.94 -6.70
CA THR A 2 14.57 6.06 -6.72
C THR A 2 13.92 7.30 -7.36
N GLU A 3 14.60 8.45 -7.30
CA GLU A 3 14.18 9.69 -7.96
C GLU A 3 14.06 9.55 -9.49
N ASN A 4 14.74 8.57 -10.08
CA ASN A 4 14.70 8.29 -11.53
C ASN A 4 13.60 7.29 -11.92
N GLY A 5 12.81 6.82 -10.95
CA GLY A 5 11.72 5.87 -11.16
C GLY A 5 12.13 4.40 -11.16
N GLU A 6 13.39 4.08 -10.86
CA GLU A 6 13.88 2.70 -10.78
C GLU A 6 13.48 2.05 -9.45
N THR A 7 13.25 0.75 -9.44
CA THR A 7 13.07 0.00 -8.19
C THR A 7 14.43 -0.25 -7.53
N ALA A 8 14.47 -0.16 -6.20
CA ALA A 8 15.65 -0.34 -5.37
C ALA A 8 15.21 -0.77 -3.96
N ASP A 9 16.11 -1.39 -3.19
CA ASP A 9 15.86 -1.89 -1.83
C ASP A 9 14.61 -2.78 -1.72
N ILE A 10 14.42 -3.66 -2.71
CA ILE A 10 13.24 -4.52 -2.84
C ILE A 10 13.29 -5.60 -1.76
N LYS A 11 12.18 -5.76 -1.04
CA LYS A 11 11.98 -6.79 -0.02
C LYS A 11 10.55 -7.33 -0.10
N VAL A 12 10.38 -8.60 0.24
CA VAL A 12 9.05 -9.19 0.44
C VAL A 12 8.52 -8.73 1.80
N SER A 13 7.33 -8.11 1.82
CA SER A 13 6.64 -7.75 3.06
C SER A 13 5.73 -8.87 3.56
N HIS A 14 5.08 -9.58 2.62
CA HIS A 14 4.20 -10.71 2.90
C HIS A 14 4.51 -11.88 1.95
N SER A 15 4.79 -13.06 2.52
CA SER A 15 5.11 -14.29 1.78
C SER A 15 3.92 -15.24 1.75
N THR A 16 3.78 -15.99 0.66
CA THR A 16 2.82 -17.10 0.56
C THR A 16 3.37 -18.41 1.17
N GLY A 17 4.55 -18.36 1.79
CA GLY A 17 5.28 -19.52 2.30
C GLY A 17 6.19 -20.19 1.25
N SER A 18 6.18 -19.71 0.00
CA SER A 18 7.05 -20.23 -1.07
C SER A 18 8.26 -19.34 -1.29
N LYS A 19 9.41 -19.76 -0.77
CA LYS A 19 10.69 -19.05 -0.95
C LYS A 19 11.03 -18.82 -2.43
N ALA A 20 10.72 -19.78 -3.31
CA ALA A 20 10.98 -19.65 -4.74
C ALA A 20 10.14 -18.54 -5.38
N LEU A 21 8.86 -18.42 -5.00
CA LEU A 21 7.99 -17.33 -5.48
C LEU A 21 8.41 -15.97 -4.90
N ASP A 22 8.92 -15.95 -3.68
CA ASP A 22 9.45 -14.73 -3.05
C ASP A 22 10.70 -14.22 -3.78
N GLU A 23 11.65 -15.10 -4.10
CA GLU A 23 12.85 -14.77 -4.88
C GLU A 23 12.48 -14.29 -6.28
N GLU A 24 11.51 -14.94 -6.94
CA GLU A 24 11.05 -14.51 -8.25
C GLU A 24 10.25 -13.19 -8.21
N ALA A 25 9.56 -12.90 -7.11
CA ALA A 25 8.87 -11.62 -6.94
C ALA A 25 9.88 -10.47 -6.88
N ILE A 26 10.98 -10.65 -6.14
CA ILE A 26 12.09 -9.69 -6.08
C ILE A 26 12.74 -9.54 -7.46
N SER A 27 13.06 -10.66 -8.13
CA SER A 27 13.65 -10.68 -9.47
C SER A 27 12.78 -9.96 -10.49
N CYS A 28 11.47 -10.22 -10.50
CA CYS A 28 10.51 -9.57 -11.39
C CYS A 28 10.42 -8.06 -11.12
N ALA A 29 10.25 -7.67 -9.85
CA ALA A 29 10.13 -6.28 -9.45
C ALA A 29 11.40 -5.46 -9.70
N SER A 30 12.58 -6.09 -9.70
CA SER A 30 13.87 -5.43 -9.99
C SER A 30 13.96 -4.86 -11.41
N LYS A 31 13.12 -5.35 -12.32
CA LYS A 31 13.08 -4.91 -13.73
C LYS A 31 12.07 -3.78 -13.98
N TRP A 32 11.27 -3.42 -12.98
CA TRP A 32 10.21 -2.43 -13.15
C TRP A 32 10.75 -1.00 -13.12
N ARG A 33 10.10 -0.14 -13.90
CA ARG A 33 10.38 1.30 -13.94
C ARG A 33 9.09 2.10 -13.91
N TYR A 34 9.04 3.06 -12.99
CA TYR A 34 7.88 3.91 -12.73
C TYR A 34 8.12 5.34 -13.22
N ARG A 35 7.03 6.09 -13.35
CA ARG A 35 7.14 7.55 -13.41
C ARG A 35 7.57 8.05 -12.03
N PRO A 36 8.62 8.89 -11.93
CA PRO A 36 9.05 9.45 -10.65
C PRO A 36 7.90 10.11 -9.89
N ALA A 37 7.90 9.95 -8.57
CA ALA A 37 7.07 10.76 -7.71
C ALA A 37 7.59 12.21 -7.74
N MET A 38 6.69 13.18 -7.87
CA MET A 38 7.04 14.60 -7.91
C MET A 38 6.63 15.30 -6.61
N GLN A 39 7.52 16.13 -6.07
CA GLN A 39 7.25 17.03 -4.96
C GLN A 39 7.79 18.43 -5.31
N ASN A 40 6.91 19.43 -5.32
CA ASN A 40 7.25 20.81 -5.70
C ASN A 40 7.99 20.91 -7.04
N GLY A 41 7.55 20.13 -8.03
CA GLY A 41 8.16 20.08 -9.37
C GLY A 41 9.51 19.34 -9.45
N LYS A 42 9.99 18.74 -8.36
CA LYS A 42 11.23 17.96 -8.32
C LYS A 42 10.93 16.47 -8.13
N PRO A 43 11.64 15.56 -8.81
CA PRO A 43 11.52 14.13 -8.55
C PRO A 43 12.02 13.81 -7.14
N VAL A 44 11.35 12.87 -6.47
CA VAL A 44 11.71 12.40 -5.12
C VAL A 44 11.65 10.88 -5.06
N ALA A 45 12.55 10.28 -4.30
CA ALA A 45 12.48 8.86 -3.97
C ALA A 45 11.27 8.59 -3.07
N MET A 46 10.64 7.43 -3.25
CA MET A 46 9.45 7.04 -2.50
C MET A 46 9.48 5.56 -2.18
N ARG A 47 9.12 5.22 -0.95
CA ARG A 47 8.81 3.83 -0.57
C ARG A 47 7.36 3.55 -0.91
N TRP A 48 7.13 2.42 -1.56
CA TRP A 48 5.79 1.96 -1.86
C TRP A 48 5.82 0.44 -1.99
N SER A 49 4.65 -0.19 -1.88
CA SER A 49 4.50 -1.65 -1.95
C SER A 49 3.79 -2.07 -3.24
N ALA A 50 4.04 -3.28 -3.72
CA ALA A 50 3.35 -3.84 -4.87
C ALA A 50 3.06 -5.32 -4.63
N SER A 51 1.94 -5.78 -5.15
CA SER A 51 1.60 -7.21 -5.12
C SER A 51 2.04 -7.87 -6.42
N ALA A 52 2.91 -8.87 -6.33
CA ALA A 52 3.17 -9.79 -7.43
C ALA A 52 2.15 -10.93 -7.37
N GLN A 53 1.33 -11.06 -8.41
CA GLN A 53 0.33 -12.13 -8.50
C GLN A 53 0.82 -13.20 -9.47
N TRP A 54 0.88 -14.43 -8.99
CA TRP A 54 1.31 -15.58 -9.78
C TRP A 54 0.11 -16.36 -10.32
N PHE A 55 0.19 -16.70 -11.60
CA PHE A 55 -0.70 -17.66 -12.25
C PHE A 55 0.08 -18.93 -12.56
N LEU A 56 -0.26 -20.00 -11.83
CA LEU A 56 0.38 -21.32 -11.95
C LEU A 56 -0.44 -22.30 -12.80
N GLY A 57 -1.39 -21.79 -13.59
CA GLY A 57 -2.25 -22.56 -14.51
C GLY A 57 -2.10 -22.10 -15.95
N ASP A 58 -2.93 -22.64 -16.84
CA ASP A 58 -2.94 -22.25 -18.25
C ASP A 58 -3.30 -20.76 -18.42
N ALA A 59 -2.57 -20.07 -19.30
CA ALA A 59 -2.69 -18.62 -19.51
C ALA A 59 -4.07 -18.15 -20.03
N THR A 60 -4.99 -19.08 -20.32
CA THR A 60 -6.34 -18.83 -20.80
C THR A 60 -7.38 -18.63 -19.69
N SER A 61 -7.07 -18.94 -18.43
CA SER A 61 -7.96 -18.70 -17.29
C SER A 61 -7.33 -17.76 -16.26
N MET A 62 -7.37 -16.45 -16.55
CA MET A 62 -7.13 -15.45 -15.51
C MET A 62 -8.28 -15.52 -14.50
N PRO A 63 -8.00 -15.53 -13.20
CA PRO A 63 -9.01 -15.59 -12.16
C PRO A 63 -9.81 -14.29 -12.15
N ASP A 64 -11.01 -14.37 -11.61
CA ASP A 64 -11.76 -13.17 -11.28
C ASP A 64 -11.18 -12.56 -9.99
N THR A 65 -10.85 -11.27 -10.03
CA THR A 65 -10.30 -10.56 -8.88
C THR A 65 -11.15 -9.34 -8.54
N VAL A 66 -11.55 -9.26 -7.27
CA VAL A 66 -12.27 -8.10 -6.74
C VAL A 66 -11.39 -7.43 -5.70
N PRO A 67 -11.07 -6.13 -5.86
CA PRO A 67 -10.28 -5.41 -4.86
C PRO A 67 -11.00 -5.28 -3.52
N ALA A 68 -10.21 -5.18 -2.44
CA ALA A 68 -10.73 -4.86 -1.12
C ALA A 68 -11.49 -3.52 -1.13
N LYS A 69 -12.56 -3.42 -0.35
CA LYS A 69 -13.40 -2.22 -0.25
C LYS A 69 -13.65 -1.85 1.21
N PRO A 70 -13.73 -0.56 1.56
CA PRO A 70 -14.04 -0.16 2.94
C PRO A 70 -15.34 -0.81 3.44
N ALA A 71 -15.30 -1.43 4.62
CA ALA A 71 -16.49 -1.97 5.30
C ALA A 71 -17.11 -0.95 6.28
N GLY A 72 -16.64 0.29 6.26
CA GLY A 72 -17.09 1.37 7.13
C GLY A 72 -16.32 2.67 6.88
N PRO A 73 -16.60 3.73 7.66
CA PRO A 73 -15.92 5.02 7.54
C PRO A 73 -14.41 4.90 7.74
N GLN A 74 -13.64 5.42 6.79
CA GLN A 74 -12.18 5.48 6.84
C GLN A 74 -11.74 6.88 7.28
N THR A 75 -12.40 7.42 8.33
CA THR A 75 -12.18 8.79 8.79
C THR A 75 -11.31 8.80 10.03
N CYS A 76 -10.30 9.66 10.02
CA CYS A 76 -9.47 9.93 11.18
C CYS A 76 -9.89 11.25 11.81
N SER A 77 -9.86 11.31 13.14
CA SER A 77 -10.10 12.57 13.84
C SER A 77 -9.00 13.56 13.51
N ARG A 78 -9.37 14.73 13.00
CA ARG A 78 -8.43 15.82 12.74
C ARG A 78 -7.95 16.40 14.08
N PRO A 79 -6.63 16.47 14.34
CA PRO A 79 -6.12 17.11 15.54
C PRO A 79 -6.38 18.62 15.50
N SER A 80 -6.87 19.19 16.61
CA SER A 80 -7.11 20.64 16.75
C SER A 80 -5.82 21.43 16.96
N ASP A 81 -4.84 20.82 17.61
CA ASP A 81 -3.67 21.53 18.16
C ASP A 81 -2.48 21.54 17.19
N ILE A 82 -2.64 20.93 16.01
CA ILE A 82 -1.60 20.86 14.99
C ILE A 82 -2.01 21.79 13.83
N PRO A 83 -1.25 22.86 13.55
CA PRO A 83 -1.45 23.66 12.34
C PRO A 83 -1.28 22.79 11.09
N ILE A 84 -2.31 22.74 10.24
CA ILE A 84 -2.33 21.92 9.02
C ILE A 84 -2.46 22.85 7.82
N THR A 85 -1.47 22.82 6.94
CA THR A 85 -1.50 23.52 5.65
C THR A 85 -2.52 22.86 4.72
N PRO A 86 -3.29 23.63 3.93
CA PRO A 86 -4.17 23.06 2.92
C PRO A 86 -3.42 22.12 1.97
N GLY A 87 -4.02 20.96 1.69
CA GLY A 87 -3.43 19.93 0.83
C GLY A 87 -2.42 19.01 1.52
N THR A 88 -2.17 19.15 2.82
CA THR A 88 -1.37 18.19 3.60
C THR A 88 -2.04 16.81 3.61
N LYS A 89 -1.28 15.76 3.24
CA LYS A 89 -1.73 14.37 3.24
C LYS A 89 -0.65 13.45 3.79
N THR A 90 -1.04 12.35 4.42
CA THR A 90 -0.15 11.23 4.72
C THR A 90 -0.50 10.06 3.80
N ALA A 91 0.47 9.50 3.07
CA ALA A 91 0.26 8.32 2.24
C ALA A 91 0.72 7.06 2.97
N LEU A 92 -0.13 6.03 2.98
CA LEU A 92 0.07 4.77 3.68
C LEU A 92 -0.15 3.59 2.72
N ALA A 93 0.60 2.51 2.92
CA ALA A 93 0.26 1.18 2.45
C ALA A 93 -0.33 0.37 3.61
N LEU A 94 -1.47 -0.26 3.37
CA LEU A 94 -2.18 -1.11 4.30
C LEU A 94 -2.06 -2.56 3.81
N GLU A 95 -1.70 -3.47 4.68
CA GLU A 95 -1.85 -4.91 4.44
C GLU A 95 -3.20 -5.35 5.02
N ILE A 96 -4.07 -5.89 4.16
CA ILE A 96 -5.43 -6.31 4.50
C ILE A 96 -5.46 -7.83 4.39
N GLU A 97 -5.79 -8.48 5.50
CA GLU A 97 -5.89 -9.94 5.61
C GLU A 97 -7.18 -10.47 4.97
N GLU A 98 -7.26 -11.79 4.87
CA GLU A 98 -8.43 -12.51 4.32
C GLU A 98 -9.72 -12.30 5.11
N ASP A 99 -9.62 -11.87 6.37
CA ASP A 99 -10.77 -11.49 7.20
C ASP A 99 -11.17 -10.00 7.04
N GLY A 100 -10.37 -9.23 6.31
CA GLY A 100 -10.58 -7.80 6.09
C GLY A 100 -9.97 -6.87 7.15
N HIS A 101 -9.27 -7.39 8.15
CA HIS A 101 -8.52 -6.57 9.11
C HIS A 101 -7.22 -6.05 8.50
N VAL A 102 -6.87 -4.81 8.86
CA VAL A 102 -5.58 -4.20 8.48
C VAL A 102 -4.48 -4.75 9.40
N SER A 103 -3.62 -5.66 8.92
CA SER A 103 -2.54 -6.27 9.71
C SER A 103 -1.28 -5.44 9.82
N MET A 104 -0.93 -4.67 8.78
CA MET A 104 0.22 -3.77 8.81
C MET A 104 -0.10 -2.44 8.16
N VAL A 105 0.59 -1.39 8.62
CA VAL A 105 0.51 -0.05 8.04
C VAL A 105 1.92 0.48 7.86
N TYR A 106 2.27 0.82 6.62
CA TYR A 106 3.56 1.41 6.26
C TYR A 106 3.38 2.85 5.81
N LEU A 107 4.23 3.74 6.33
CA LEU A 107 4.31 5.12 5.84
C LEU A 107 5.04 5.14 4.49
N GLU A 108 4.31 5.49 3.42
CA GLU A 108 4.86 5.62 2.07
C GLU A 108 5.36 7.04 1.80
N LYS A 109 4.55 8.04 2.18
CA LYS A 109 4.90 9.47 2.07
C LYS A 109 4.46 10.24 3.30
N SER A 110 5.42 10.89 3.94
CA SER A 110 5.20 11.77 5.09
C SER A 110 4.40 13.01 4.69
N SER A 111 3.55 13.46 5.61
CA SER A 111 2.89 14.76 5.56
C SER A 111 3.83 15.95 5.81
N GLY A 112 5.07 15.68 6.24
CA GLY A 112 6.00 16.68 6.76
C GLY A 112 5.82 16.94 8.27
N ASN A 113 4.86 16.28 8.92
CA ASN A 113 4.64 16.34 10.36
C ASN A 113 4.54 14.93 10.95
N SER A 114 5.49 14.56 11.81
CA SER A 114 5.56 13.21 12.39
C SER A 114 4.37 12.85 13.29
N ALA A 115 3.74 13.84 13.94
CA ALA A 115 2.55 13.60 14.75
C ALA A 115 1.34 13.26 13.89
N LEU A 116 1.16 13.95 12.75
CA LEU A 116 0.14 13.59 11.76
C LEU A 116 0.40 12.19 11.20
N ASP A 117 1.64 11.87 10.82
CA ASP A 117 1.96 10.55 10.28
C ASP A 117 1.71 9.41 11.28
N ALA A 118 2.04 9.63 12.56
CA ALA A 118 1.75 8.68 13.62
C ALA A 118 0.24 8.51 13.87
N LEU A 119 -0.53 9.60 13.81
CA LEU A 119 -1.99 9.56 13.93
C LEU A 119 -2.62 8.82 12.74
N ALA A 120 -2.16 9.08 11.51
CA ALA A 120 -2.60 8.37 10.32
C ALA A 120 -2.39 6.87 10.46
N GLY A 121 -1.18 6.44 10.83
CA GLY A 121 -0.86 5.02 11.01
C GLY A 121 -1.73 4.33 12.04
N LYS A 122 -1.89 4.95 13.23
CA LYS A 122 -2.72 4.40 14.31
C LYS A 122 -4.19 4.32 13.91
N CYS A 123 -4.70 5.37 13.27
CA CYS A 123 -6.09 5.40 12.81
C CYS A 123 -6.35 4.33 11.75
N ALA A 124 -5.51 4.27 10.71
CA ALA A 124 -5.68 3.31 9.62
C ALA A 124 -5.62 1.85 10.09
N LYS A 125 -4.84 1.56 11.13
CA LYS A 125 -4.77 0.24 11.77
C LYS A 125 -6.08 -0.21 12.43
N THR A 126 -7.02 0.72 12.69
CA THR A 126 -8.35 0.41 13.27
C THR A 126 -9.41 0.13 12.21
N TRP A 127 -9.10 0.36 10.93
CA TRP A 127 -10.05 0.20 9.86
C TRP A 127 -10.31 -1.27 9.52
N HIS A 128 -11.51 -1.52 8.99
CA HIS A 128 -11.93 -2.82 8.48
C HIS A 128 -12.42 -2.71 7.04
N PHE A 129 -12.12 -3.73 6.26
CA PHE A 129 -12.46 -3.83 4.85
C PHE A 129 -13.31 -5.08 4.58
N GLN A 130 -14.07 -5.05 3.49
CA GLN A 130 -14.38 -6.27 2.77
C GLN A 130 -13.08 -6.71 2.09
N PRO A 131 -12.57 -7.92 2.35
CA PRO A 131 -11.29 -8.36 1.81
C PRO A 131 -11.34 -8.41 0.28
N ALA A 132 -10.17 -8.36 -0.35
CA ALA A 132 -10.07 -8.68 -1.76
C ALA A 132 -10.49 -10.14 -1.98
N THR A 133 -11.02 -10.48 -3.15
CA THR A 133 -11.33 -11.87 -3.49
C THR A 133 -10.64 -12.29 -4.77
N LYS A 134 -10.23 -13.56 -4.82
CA LYS A 134 -9.78 -14.27 -6.01
C LYS A 134 -10.67 -15.48 -6.22
N ASP A 135 -11.33 -15.56 -7.37
CA ASP A 135 -12.33 -16.60 -7.70
C ASP A 135 -13.42 -16.73 -6.61
N GLY A 136 -13.82 -15.59 -6.05
CA GLY A 136 -14.80 -15.49 -4.96
C GLY A 136 -14.28 -15.84 -3.56
N ALA A 137 -13.07 -16.37 -3.42
CA ALA A 137 -12.45 -16.64 -2.13
C ALA A 137 -11.70 -15.39 -1.61
N PRO A 138 -11.84 -15.00 -0.33
CA PRO A 138 -11.04 -13.93 0.26
C PRO A 138 -9.54 -14.17 0.11
N THR A 139 -8.78 -13.09 -0.13
CA THR A 139 -7.33 -13.16 -0.28
C THR A 139 -6.67 -11.92 0.32
N PHE A 140 -5.46 -12.09 0.83
CA PHE A 140 -4.58 -11.01 1.25
C PHE A 140 -4.42 -9.95 0.15
N SER A 141 -4.37 -8.68 0.53
CA SER A 141 -4.08 -7.60 -0.40
C SER A 141 -3.35 -6.43 0.23
N THR A 142 -2.55 -5.72 -0.57
CA THR A 142 -2.00 -4.42 -0.19
C THR A 142 -2.84 -3.30 -0.79
N LEU A 143 -3.27 -2.34 0.03
CA LEU A 143 -4.02 -1.17 -0.41
C LEU A 143 -3.25 0.13 -0.12
N HIS A 144 -3.17 1.01 -1.11
CA HIS A 144 -2.50 2.30 -0.99
C HIS A 144 -3.52 3.42 -0.78
N VAL A 145 -3.38 4.18 0.29
CA VAL A 145 -4.32 5.24 0.67
C VAL A 145 -3.59 6.55 0.94
N ALA A 146 -4.25 7.67 0.63
CA ALA A 146 -3.78 9.00 1.01
C ALA A 146 -4.80 9.64 1.94
N LEU A 147 -4.44 9.83 3.20
CA LEU A 147 -5.27 10.47 4.21
C LEU A 147 -5.08 12.00 4.14
N PRO A 148 -6.09 12.78 3.72
CA PRO A 148 -6.03 14.23 3.79
C PRO A 148 -6.26 14.73 5.21
N TRP A 149 -5.53 15.77 5.60
CA TRP A 149 -5.63 16.35 6.94
C TRP A 149 -6.54 17.57 7.01
N GLY A 150 -7.12 18.05 5.91
CA GLY A 150 -8.03 19.21 5.85
C GLY A 150 -8.87 19.25 4.60
#